data_AF-A0A7L1JEJ4-F1
#
_entry.id   AF-A0A7L1JEJ4-F1
#
_cell.length_a   1.000
_cell.length_b   1.000
_cell.length_c   1.000
_cell.angle_alpha   90.00
_cell.angle_beta   90.00
_cell.angle_gamma   90.00
#
_symmetry.space_group_name_H-M   'P 1'
#
loop_
_entity.id
_entity.type
_entity.pdbx_description
1 polymer ?
#
loop_
_entity_poly.entity_id
_entity_poly.type
_entity_poly.pdbx_seq_one_letter_code
_entity_poly.pdbx_strand_id
1 'polypeptide(L)'
;SWGMAVNVYSTSVTSENLSRHDMLAWVNDSLQLNYTKIEQLCSGAAYCQFMDMLFPGCVHLRKVKFQAKLEHEYIHNFKVLQAAFKKMGVDKIIAVERLVKGKFQDNFEFIQWFKKFFDANYDGKEYNPLLARQGQDVAPPPNPGDHIFNKPKKPIGTAGNVGVPRRVLPPPRVLPHPTSLQPWLGIPILPCPAPPCPCLRPA
;
A
#
# COMPACT_ATOMS: atom_id res chain seq x y z
N SER A 1 26.48 -25.32 1.74
CA SER A 1 25.53 -24.87 0.70
C SER A 1 24.15 -24.94 1.31
N TRP A 2 23.44 -23.82 1.46
CA TRP A 2 22.02 -23.89 1.82
C TRP A 2 21.28 -24.60 0.67
N GLY A 3 20.36 -25.51 1.01
CA GLY A 3 19.47 -26.12 0.02
C GLY A 3 18.56 -25.06 -0.62
N MET A 4 17.87 -25.43 -1.71
CA MET A 4 16.79 -24.60 -2.26
C MET A 4 15.70 -24.37 -1.20
N ALA A 5 15.01 -23.23 -1.27
CA ALA A 5 13.90 -22.94 -0.38
C ALA A 5 12.74 -23.93 -0.59
N VAL A 6 12.03 -24.22 0.49
CA VAL A 6 10.78 -24.96 0.47
C VAL A 6 9.68 -24.03 -0.06
N ASN A 7 9.12 -24.35 -1.22
CA ASN A 7 8.00 -23.61 -1.80
C ASN A 7 6.68 -23.98 -1.11
N VAL A 8 5.79 -23.00 -0.99
CA VAL A 8 4.44 -23.18 -0.43
C VAL A 8 3.39 -22.70 -1.42
N TYR A 9 2.30 -23.45 -1.53
CA TYR A 9 1.19 -23.17 -2.44
C TYR A 9 -0.09 -22.93 -1.66
N SER A 10 -0.98 -22.10 -2.22
CA SER A 10 -2.32 -21.90 -1.67
C SER A 10 -3.18 -23.13 -1.95
N THR A 11 -3.08 -24.16 -1.12
CA THR A 11 -4.04 -25.27 -1.10
C THR A 11 -5.12 -25.00 -0.06
N SER A 12 -6.37 -25.40 -0.31
CA SER A 12 -7.53 -25.22 0.59
C SER A 12 -7.43 -25.94 1.96
N VAL A 13 -6.23 -26.38 2.34
CA VAL A 13 -5.94 -27.04 3.61
C VAL A 13 -5.74 -25.96 4.67
N THR A 14 -6.41 -26.15 5.81
CA THR A 14 -6.67 -25.21 6.91
C THR A 14 -5.41 -24.79 7.69
N SER A 15 -4.42 -24.18 7.06
CA SER A 15 -3.44 -23.37 7.80
C SER A 15 -4.11 -22.04 8.15
N GLU A 16 -4.35 -21.81 9.44
CA GLU A 16 -5.03 -20.62 9.96
C GLU A 16 -4.37 -19.34 9.42
N ASN A 17 -5.12 -18.58 8.64
CA ASN A 17 -4.66 -17.31 8.11
C ASN A 17 -4.66 -16.28 9.25
N LEU A 18 -3.51 -15.65 9.50
CA LEU A 18 -3.41 -14.62 10.53
C LEU A 18 -4.31 -13.42 10.22
N SER A 19 -4.86 -12.82 11.28
CA SER A 19 -5.59 -11.56 11.16
C SER A 19 -4.64 -10.42 10.77
N ARG A 20 -5.21 -9.29 10.33
CA ARG A 20 -4.44 -8.07 10.03
C ARG A 20 -3.57 -7.61 11.22
N HIS A 21 -4.10 -7.67 12.45
CA HIS A 21 -3.38 -7.21 13.63
C HIS A 21 -2.22 -8.15 13.97
N ASP A 22 -2.47 -9.46 13.96
CA ASP A 22 -1.45 -10.47 14.25
C ASP A 22 -0.34 -10.46 13.20
N MET A 23 -0.69 -10.21 11.94
CA MET A 23 0.27 -10.09 10.86
C MET A 23 1.21 -8.89 11.07
N LEU A 24 0.67 -7.74 11.48
CA LEU A 24 1.48 -6.57 11.79
C LEU A 24 2.35 -6.78 13.02
N ALA A 25 1.79 -7.37 14.08
CA ALA A 25 2.55 -7.73 15.28
C ALA A 25 3.73 -8.64 14.92
N TRP A 26 3.49 -9.70 14.15
CA TRP A 26 4.55 -10.60 13.70
C TRP A 26 5.67 -9.88 12.93
N VAL A 27 5.32 -9.01 11.97
CA VAL A 27 6.32 -8.26 11.22
C VAL A 27 7.13 -7.33 12.12
N ASN A 28 6.45 -6.60 12.99
CA ASN A 28 7.06 -5.62 13.88
C ASN A 28 7.98 -6.29 14.91
N ASP A 29 7.54 -7.40 15.51
CA ASP A 29 8.32 -8.13 16.51
C ASP A 29 9.53 -8.81 15.88
N SER A 30 9.36 -9.41 14.69
CA SER A 30 10.45 -10.13 14.01
C SER A 30 11.57 -9.20 13.53
N LEU A 31 11.21 -8.02 13.04
CA LEU A 31 12.16 -7.09 12.40
C LEU A 31 12.40 -5.82 13.22
N GLN A 32 11.82 -5.68 14.41
CA GLN A 32 11.86 -4.46 15.22
C GLN A 32 11.45 -3.24 14.39
N LEU A 33 10.21 -3.28 13.89
CA LEU A 33 9.58 -2.24 13.07
C LEU A 33 8.36 -1.67 13.78
N ASN A 34 7.85 -0.55 13.26
CA ASN A 34 6.66 0.13 13.79
C ASN A 34 5.59 0.34 12.69
N TYR A 35 5.27 -0.72 11.94
CA TYR A 35 4.19 -0.66 10.97
C TYR A 35 2.83 -0.67 11.65
N THR A 36 1.95 0.21 11.19
CA THR A 36 0.57 0.38 11.64
C THR A 36 -0.44 -0.07 10.59
N LYS A 37 0.01 -0.28 9.34
CA LYS A 37 -0.80 -0.65 8.19
C LYS A 37 -0.09 -1.68 7.32
N ILE A 38 -0.84 -2.66 6.80
CA ILE A 38 -0.29 -3.72 5.93
C ILE A 38 0.27 -3.12 4.64
N GLU A 39 -0.33 -2.05 4.16
CA GLU A 39 0.07 -1.28 2.99
C GLU A 39 1.52 -0.81 3.07
N GLN A 40 2.11 -0.68 4.27
CA GLN A 40 3.49 -0.25 4.45
C GLN A 40 4.54 -1.27 3.99
N LEU A 41 4.12 -2.53 3.86
CA LEU A 41 4.93 -3.60 3.26
C LEU A 41 5.17 -3.37 1.75
N CYS A 42 4.43 -2.45 1.12
CA CYS A 42 4.63 -2.09 -0.29
C CYS A 42 6.03 -1.55 -0.59
N SER A 43 6.79 -1.13 0.43
CA SER A 43 8.17 -0.68 0.26
C SER A 43 9.12 -1.80 -0.19
N GLY A 44 8.76 -3.07 0.01
CA GLY A 44 9.59 -4.23 -0.31
C GLY A 44 10.77 -4.47 0.65
N ALA A 45 11.09 -3.53 1.53
CA ALA A 45 12.27 -3.58 2.39
C ALA A 45 12.18 -4.68 3.45
N ALA A 46 11.03 -4.80 4.11
CA ALA A 46 10.80 -5.84 5.13
C ALA A 46 10.96 -7.26 4.54
N TYR A 47 10.43 -7.51 3.34
CA TYR A 47 10.59 -8.80 2.66
C TYR A 47 12.05 -9.12 2.33
N CYS A 48 12.83 -8.13 1.90
CA CYS A 48 14.26 -8.30 1.67
C CYS A 48 14.98 -8.69 2.96
N GLN A 49 14.60 -8.09 4.08
CA GLN A 49 15.20 -8.39 5.38
C GLN A 49 14.80 -9.78 5.89
N PHE A 50 13.54 -10.19 5.70
CA PHE A 50 13.12 -11.56 6.01
C PHE A 50 13.87 -12.59 5.17
N MET A 51 14.14 -12.33 3.90
CA MET A 51 14.93 -13.24 3.07
C MET A 51 16.38 -13.35 3.55
N ASP A 52 16.98 -12.27 4.05
CA ASP A 52 18.29 -12.32 4.70
C ASP A 52 18.24 -13.12 6.01
N MET A 53 17.18 -12.96 6.79
CA MET A 53 16.93 -13.75 8.01
C MET A 53 16.76 -15.24 7.70
N LEU A 54 16.00 -15.62 6.67
CA LEU A 54 15.80 -17.03 6.29
C LEU A 54 17.07 -17.63 5.67
N PHE A 55 17.71 -16.91 4.76
CA PHE A 55 18.85 -17.41 3.98
C PHE A 55 19.96 -16.36 3.93
N PRO A 56 20.87 -16.36 4.93
CA PRO A 56 21.96 -15.38 5.01
C PRO A 56 22.78 -15.32 3.72
N GLY A 57 22.97 -14.10 3.20
CA GLY A 57 23.72 -13.88 1.96
C GLY A 57 22.95 -14.15 0.65
N CYS A 58 21.65 -14.47 0.72
CA CYS A 58 20.82 -14.52 -0.48
C CYS A 58 20.41 -13.11 -0.99
N VAL A 59 20.33 -12.14 -0.08
CA VAL A 59 19.98 -10.74 -0.35
C VAL A 59 21.20 -9.84 -0.17
N HIS A 60 21.35 -8.86 -1.06
CA HIS A 60 22.34 -7.80 -0.88
C HIS A 60 21.73 -6.64 -0.07
N LEU A 61 21.67 -6.77 1.27
CA LEU A 61 21.00 -5.78 2.13
C LEU A 61 21.50 -4.34 1.95
N ARG A 62 22.79 -4.16 1.63
CA ARG A 62 23.37 -2.83 1.34
C ARG A 62 22.71 -2.12 0.14
N LYS A 63 22.07 -2.88 -0.77
CA LYS A 63 21.34 -2.32 -1.91
C LYS A 63 19.88 -2.01 -1.57
N VAL A 64 19.36 -2.49 -0.45
CA VAL A 64 17.96 -2.29 -0.05
C VAL A 64 17.80 -0.87 0.50
N LYS A 65 16.75 -0.19 0.04
CA LYS A 65 16.37 1.13 0.50
C LYS A 65 15.37 1.02 1.65
N PHE A 66 15.85 0.99 2.89
CA PHE A 66 14.99 0.90 4.09
C PHE A 66 14.18 2.18 4.38
N GLN A 67 14.65 3.32 3.87
CA GLN A 67 14.00 4.63 4.02
C GLN A 67 13.25 5.05 2.74
N ALA A 68 12.87 4.09 1.89
CA ALA A 68 12.18 4.36 0.63
C ALA A 68 10.84 5.09 0.87
N LYS A 69 10.56 6.11 0.05
CA LYS A 69 9.31 6.89 0.11
C LYS A 69 8.59 7.02 -1.22
N LEU A 70 9.28 6.69 -2.32
CA LEU A 70 8.77 6.84 -3.67
C LEU A 70 8.60 5.48 -4.34
N GLU A 71 7.61 5.36 -5.22
CA GLU A 71 7.26 4.10 -5.88
C GLU A 71 8.46 3.46 -6.62
N HIS A 72 9.27 4.27 -7.31
CA HIS A 72 10.45 3.76 -8.02
C HIS A 72 11.50 3.14 -7.08
N GLU A 73 11.54 3.57 -5.82
CA GLU A 73 12.41 2.98 -4.79
C GLU A 73 11.85 1.64 -4.28
N TYR A 74 10.53 1.51 -4.21
CA TYR A 74 9.86 0.26 -3.87
C TYR A 74 10.09 -0.78 -4.96
N ILE A 75 9.97 -0.39 -6.23
CA ILE A 75 10.28 -1.24 -7.38
C ILE A 75 11.73 -1.74 -7.30
N HIS A 76 12.68 -0.87 -6.94
CA HIS A 76 14.08 -1.26 -6.74
C HIS A 76 14.22 -2.34 -5.66
N ASN A 77 13.59 -2.17 -4.50
CA ASN A 77 13.61 -3.18 -3.43
C ASN A 77 12.98 -4.50 -3.89
N PHE A 78 11.85 -4.48 -4.61
CA PHE A 78 11.24 -5.70 -5.13
C PHE A 78 12.11 -6.40 -6.17
N LYS A 79 12.91 -5.68 -6.97
CA LYS A 79 13.90 -6.32 -7.85
C LYS A 79 15.00 -7.04 -7.08
N VAL A 80 15.44 -6.48 -5.95
CA VAL A 80 16.37 -7.15 -5.03
C VAL A 80 15.73 -8.43 -4.47
N LEU A 81 14.46 -8.37 -4.08
CA LEU A 81 13.71 -9.53 -3.59
C LEU A 81 13.55 -10.63 -4.66
N GLN A 82 13.18 -10.27 -5.89
CA GLN A 82 13.06 -11.21 -7.01
C GLN A 82 14.38 -11.93 -7.30
N ALA A 83 15.51 -11.22 -7.21
CA ALA A 83 16.83 -11.83 -7.36
C ALA A 83 17.12 -12.86 -6.26
N ALA A 84 16.71 -12.57 -5.01
CA ALA A 84 16.84 -13.51 -3.91
C ALA A 84 15.94 -14.75 -4.08
N PHE A 85 14.68 -14.55 -4.52
CA PHE A 85 13.75 -15.64 -4.85
C PHE A 85 14.35 -16.57 -5.91
N LYS A 86 14.85 -16.00 -7.00
CA LYS A 86 15.51 -16.77 -8.07
C LYS A 86 16.73 -17.54 -7.56
N LYS A 87 17.55 -16.92 -6.70
CA LYS A 87 18.75 -17.54 -6.11
C LYS A 87 18.40 -18.74 -5.22
N MET A 88 17.26 -18.68 -4.52
CA MET A 88 16.80 -19.73 -3.62
C MET A 88 15.81 -20.71 -4.26
N GLY A 89 15.50 -20.58 -5.56
CA GLY A 89 14.56 -21.46 -6.25
C GLY A 89 13.09 -21.27 -5.84
N VAL A 90 12.72 -20.07 -5.39
CA VAL A 90 11.34 -19.72 -5.04
C VAL A 90 10.55 -19.45 -6.32
N ASP A 91 9.47 -20.20 -6.54
CA ASP A 91 8.66 -20.13 -7.78
C ASP A 91 7.51 -19.13 -7.73
N LYS A 92 7.24 -18.56 -6.55
CA LYS A 92 6.21 -17.54 -6.37
C LYS A 92 6.49 -16.29 -7.21
N ILE A 93 5.55 -15.99 -8.09
CA ILE A 93 5.55 -14.74 -8.87
C ILE A 93 5.15 -13.58 -7.95
N ILE A 94 6.00 -12.56 -7.89
CA ILE A 94 5.75 -11.32 -7.15
C ILE A 94 5.08 -10.33 -8.11
N ALA A 95 3.81 -9.98 -7.85
CA ALA A 95 3.07 -8.99 -8.62
C ALA A 95 3.50 -7.56 -8.26
N VAL A 96 4.74 -7.19 -8.60
CA VAL A 96 5.39 -5.93 -8.18
C VAL A 96 4.52 -4.71 -8.44
N GLU A 97 3.96 -4.59 -9.66
CA GLU A 97 3.13 -3.44 -10.06
C GLU A 97 1.88 -3.26 -9.20
N ARG A 98 1.34 -4.33 -8.62
CA ARG A 98 0.17 -4.27 -7.73
C ARG A 98 0.60 -3.93 -6.30
N LEU A 99 1.69 -4.53 -5.83
CA LEU A 99 2.19 -4.34 -4.47
C LEU A 99 2.67 -2.91 -4.23
N VAL A 100 3.47 -2.34 -5.13
CA VAL A 100 4.06 -1.01 -4.97
C VAL A 100 3.03 0.12 -4.94
N LYS A 101 1.79 -0.14 -5.39
CA LYS A 101 0.68 0.81 -5.28
C LYS A 101 0.14 0.94 -3.85
N GLY A 102 0.62 0.13 -2.90
CA GLY A 102 0.19 0.20 -1.52
C GLY A 102 -1.28 -0.17 -1.31
N LYS A 103 -1.85 -1.01 -2.19
CA LYS A 103 -3.23 -1.49 -2.02
C LYS A 103 -3.31 -2.56 -0.95
N PHE A 104 -4.26 -2.43 -0.03
CA PHE A 104 -4.41 -3.37 1.10
C PHE A 104 -4.58 -4.82 0.64
N GLN A 105 -5.50 -5.09 -0.29
CA GLN A 105 -5.84 -6.45 -0.70
C GLN A 105 -4.62 -7.20 -1.29
N ASP A 106 -3.90 -6.56 -2.21
CA ASP A 106 -2.72 -7.13 -2.85
C ASP A 106 -1.59 -7.39 -1.85
N ASN A 107 -1.32 -6.42 -0.97
CA ASN A 107 -0.28 -6.55 0.05
C ASN A 107 -0.65 -7.60 1.10
N PHE A 108 -1.93 -7.67 1.49
CA PHE A 108 -2.40 -8.63 2.48
C PHE A 108 -2.39 -10.07 1.96
N GLU A 109 -2.74 -10.28 0.69
CA GLU A 109 -2.61 -11.58 0.03
C GLU A 109 -1.14 -12.04 0.00
N PHE A 110 -0.23 -11.13 -0.38
CA PHE A 110 1.19 -11.48 -0.49
C PHE A 110 1.83 -11.77 0.86
N ILE A 111 1.58 -10.95 1.90
CA ILE A 111 2.14 -11.20 3.24
C ILE A 111 1.60 -12.49 3.88
N GLN A 112 0.34 -12.87 3.63
CA GLN A 112 -0.18 -14.15 4.10
C GLN A 112 0.55 -15.34 3.49
N TRP A 113 0.77 -15.32 2.18
CA TRP A 113 1.60 -16.33 1.53
C TRP A 113 3.03 -16.30 2.08
N PHE A 114 3.59 -15.10 2.24
CA PHE A 114 4.97 -14.93 2.71
C PHE A 114 5.15 -15.45 4.13
N LYS A 115 4.16 -15.31 5.03
CA LYS A 115 4.20 -15.89 6.38
C LYS A 115 4.28 -17.41 6.33
N LYS A 116 3.45 -18.06 5.51
CA LYS A 116 3.49 -19.52 5.32
C LYS A 116 4.85 -19.96 4.77
N PHE A 117 5.38 -19.19 3.82
CA PHE A 117 6.71 -19.43 3.25
C PHE A 117 7.80 -19.30 4.33
N PHE A 118 7.71 -18.27 5.17
CA PHE A 118 8.64 -18.04 6.28
C PHE A 118 8.60 -19.22 7.26
N ASP A 119 7.42 -19.64 7.71
CA ASP A 119 7.27 -20.74 8.67
C ASP A 119 7.79 -22.07 8.13
N ALA A 120 7.67 -22.32 6.83
CA ALA A 120 8.18 -23.53 6.19
C ALA A 120 9.71 -23.56 6.05
N ASN A 121 10.38 -22.42 6.16
CA ASN A 121 11.82 -22.29 5.90
C ASN A 121 12.63 -21.81 7.12
N TYR A 122 11.98 -21.27 8.14
CA TYR A 122 12.67 -20.74 9.31
C TYR A 122 13.17 -21.87 10.20
N ASP A 123 14.48 -21.84 10.50
CA ASP A 123 15.21 -22.85 11.27
C ASP A 123 15.34 -22.48 12.76
N GLY A 124 14.71 -21.40 13.21
CA GLY A 124 14.75 -20.95 14.60
C GLY A 124 16.01 -20.17 14.98
N LYS A 125 16.88 -19.83 14.03
CA LYS A 125 18.13 -19.11 14.33
C LYS A 125 17.90 -17.70 14.84
N GLU A 126 18.76 -17.26 15.74
CA GLU A 126 18.73 -15.87 16.20
C GLU A 126 19.09 -14.91 15.07
N TYR A 127 18.38 -13.79 14.99
CA TYR A 127 18.62 -12.73 14.03
C TYR A 127 18.53 -11.37 14.70
N ASN A 128 19.53 -10.52 14.50
CA ASN A 128 19.50 -9.14 14.96
C ASN A 128 19.17 -8.19 13.79
N PRO A 129 17.90 -7.74 13.67
CA PRO A 129 17.48 -6.93 12.54
C PRO A 129 18.07 -5.52 12.54
N LEU A 130 18.42 -4.95 13.71
CA LEU A 130 19.03 -3.62 13.79
C LEU A 130 20.46 -3.63 13.26
N LEU A 131 21.26 -4.64 13.64
CA LEU A 131 22.62 -4.80 13.14
C LEU A 131 22.62 -5.06 11.63
N ALA A 132 21.69 -5.88 11.13
CA ALA A 132 21.55 -6.15 9.70
C ALA A 132 21.21 -4.89 8.88
N ARG A 133 20.42 -3.97 9.45
CA ARG A 133 20.14 -2.64 8.88
C ARG A 133 21.25 -1.62 9.12
N GLN A 134 22.32 -1.98 9.82
CA GLN A 134 23.39 -1.06 10.23
C GLN A 134 22.86 0.15 11.02
N GLY A 135 21.84 -0.08 11.85
CA GLY A 135 21.18 0.97 12.64
C GLY A 135 20.24 1.89 11.84
N GLN A 136 19.98 1.61 10.56
CA GLN A 136 18.95 2.33 9.83
C GLN A 136 17.56 1.94 10.36
N ASP A 137 16.78 2.95 10.72
CA ASP A 137 15.34 2.78 10.87
C ASP A 137 14.73 2.38 9.52
N VAL A 138 13.51 1.83 9.56
CA VAL A 138 12.70 1.67 8.35
C VAL A 138 11.62 2.73 8.41
N ALA A 139 11.62 3.66 7.46
CA ALA A 139 10.57 4.66 7.42
C ALA A 139 9.26 3.97 7.07
N PRO A 140 8.17 4.23 7.82
CA PRO A 140 6.85 3.93 7.31
C PRO A 140 6.65 4.72 6.00
N PRO A 141 6.37 4.07 4.86
CA PRO A 141 6.10 4.79 3.62
C PRO A 141 4.89 5.71 3.82
N PRO A 142 4.91 6.92 3.23
CA PRO A 142 3.81 7.87 3.36
C PRO A 142 2.53 7.25 2.79
N ASN A 143 1.42 7.41 3.50
CA ASN A 143 0.12 6.92 3.05
C ASN A 143 -0.24 7.57 1.69
N PRO A 144 -0.73 6.82 0.69
CA PRO A 144 -1.21 7.38 -0.58
C PRO A 144 -2.42 8.35 -0.47
N GLY A 145 -2.93 8.60 0.73
CA GLY A 145 -4.10 9.45 0.98
C GLY A 145 -3.80 10.91 1.29
N ASP A 146 -2.54 11.27 1.59
CA ASP A 146 -2.17 12.64 1.97
C ASP A 146 -1.43 13.36 0.83
N HIS A 147 -2.11 13.59 -0.29
CA HIS A 147 -1.66 14.59 -1.27
C HIS A 147 -1.94 16.01 -0.72
N ILE A 148 -1.17 16.43 0.28
CA ILE A 148 -1.12 17.83 0.69
C ILE A 148 -0.33 18.60 -0.36
N PHE A 149 -1.02 19.46 -1.11
CA PHE A 149 -0.44 20.38 -2.06
C PHE A 149 0.47 21.38 -1.33
N ASN A 150 1.77 21.09 -1.24
CA ASN A 150 2.75 21.99 -0.65
C ASN A 150 2.94 23.21 -1.56
N LYS A 151 2.25 24.31 -1.23
CA LYS A 151 2.69 25.67 -1.62
C LYS A 151 3.72 26.14 -0.59
N PRO A 152 4.93 26.56 -1.00
CA PRO A 152 5.92 27.05 -0.06
C PRO A 152 5.51 28.43 0.46
N LYS A 153 5.37 28.58 1.79
CA LYS A 153 5.33 29.89 2.46
C LYS A 153 6.63 30.12 3.21
N LYS A 154 7.29 31.23 2.87
CA LYS A 154 8.50 31.77 3.48
C LYS A 154 8.29 32.08 4.98
N PRO A 155 9.35 32.10 5.80
CA PRO A 155 9.25 32.33 7.23
C PRO A 155 9.32 33.83 7.57
N ILE A 156 8.48 34.25 8.50
CA ILE A 156 8.60 35.49 9.30
C ILE A 156 7.84 35.16 10.59
N GLY A 157 8.41 35.25 11.79
CA GLY A 157 9.00 36.43 12.41
C GLY A 157 8.20 36.69 13.69
N THR A 158 8.89 36.74 14.81
CA THR A 158 8.49 36.57 16.22
C THR A 158 7.55 37.65 16.82
N ALA A 159 6.76 37.21 17.81
CA ALA A 159 6.21 37.92 18.99
C ALA A 159 5.14 39.03 18.84
N GLY A 160 4.21 39.03 19.81
CA GLY A 160 3.54 40.26 20.27
C GLY A 160 2.08 40.08 20.70
N ASN A 161 1.85 40.24 21.99
CA ASN A 161 0.56 40.18 22.69
C ASN A 161 -0.33 41.42 22.42
N VAL A 162 -1.60 41.32 22.84
CA VAL A 162 -2.58 42.39 23.17
C VAL A 162 -3.58 42.85 22.09
N GLY A 163 -4.88 42.74 22.41
CA GLY A 163 -5.91 43.70 21.98
C GLY A 163 -7.21 43.10 21.44
N VAL A 164 -8.22 42.89 22.29
CA VAL A 164 -9.63 42.74 21.89
C VAL A 164 -10.24 44.14 21.71
N PRO A 165 -10.99 44.42 20.62
CA PRO A 165 -12.42 44.71 20.80
C PRO A 165 -13.36 44.24 19.66
N ARG A 166 -14.46 43.61 20.10
CA ARG A 166 -15.88 43.77 19.71
C ARG A 166 -16.32 43.88 18.22
N ARG A 167 -16.88 42.75 17.75
CA ARG A 167 -18.15 42.50 17.02
C ARG A 167 -18.78 43.62 16.16
N VAL A 168 -18.90 43.37 14.85
CA VAL A 168 -20.02 43.81 14.00
C VAL A 168 -20.42 42.66 13.06
N LEU A 169 -21.67 42.22 13.11
CA LEU A 169 -22.28 41.25 12.18
C LEU A 169 -22.86 42.01 10.97
N PRO A 170 -22.69 41.55 9.72
CA PRO A 170 -23.36 42.15 8.56
C PRO A 170 -24.82 41.66 8.40
N PRO A 171 -25.72 42.50 7.84
CA PRO A 171 -27.15 42.21 7.71
C PRO A 171 -27.50 41.25 6.54
N PRO A 172 -28.69 40.61 6.58
CA PRO A 172 -29.13 39.63 5.57
C PRO A 172 -29.56 40.29 4.24
N ARG A 173 -29.20 39.66 3.10
CA ARG A 173 -29.64 40.08 1.76
C ARG A 173 -31.09 39.66 1.49
N VAL A 174 -31.89 40.62 1.05
CA VAL A 174 -33.27 40.47 0.58
C VAL A 174 -33.26 40.05 -0.90
N LEU A 175 -34.12 39.09 -1.23
CA LEU A 175 -34.37 38.54 -2.57
C LEU A 175 -35.36 39.43 -3.36
N PRO A 176 -35.20 39.65 -4.67
CA PRO A 176 -36.27 40.18 -5.51
C PRO A 176 -36.87 39.14 -6.47
N HIS A 177 -38.20 39.07 -6.49
CA HIS A 177 -39.10 38.73 -7.62
C HIS A 177 -39.79 40.06 -8.07
N PRO A 178 -40.57 40.18 -9.17
CA PRO A 178 -41.20 39.19 -10.06
C PRO A 178 -40.99 39.51 -11.57
N THR A 179 -41.44 38.75 -12.58
CA THR A 179 -42.81 38.75 -13.14
C THR A 179 -42.89 37.74 -14.31
N SER A 180 -44.10 37.20 -14.51
CA SER A 180 -44.55 36.18 -15.47
C SER A 180 -44.48 36.57 -16.96
N LEU A 181 -44.44 35.55 -17.84
CA LEU A 181 -45.28 35.38 -19.04
C LEU A 181 -44.98 34.03 -19.76
N GLN A 182 -45.86 33.04 -19.48
CA GLN A 182 -46.59 32.15 -20.41
C GLN A 182 -45.90 31.28 -21.52
N PRO A 183 -46.59 30.21 -21.98
CA PRO A 183 -45.99 28.87 -22.16
C PRO A 183 -45.79 28.46 -23.63
N TRP A 184 -44.82 27.56 -23.87
CA TRP A 184 -44.74 26.79 -25.10
C TRP A 184 -44.68 25.29 -24.80
N LEU A 185 -45.76 24.63 -25.21
CA LEU A 185 -45.90 23.20 -25.41
C LEU A 185 -44.83 22.69 -26.38
N GLY A 186 -44.29 21.50 -26.12
CA GLY A 186 -43.70 20.64 -27.16
C GLY A 186 -42.27 20.20 -26.90
N ILE A 187 -42.09 19.16 -26.07
CA ILE A 187 -40.94 18.26 -26.18
C ILE A 187 -41.50 16.85 -26.44
N PRO A 188 -41.35 16.29 -27.64
CA PRO A 188 -41.61 14.88 -27.87
C PRO A 188 -40.49 14.05 -27.26
N ILE A 189 -40.89 13.08 -26.43
CA ILE A 189 -40.06 12.03 -25.85
C ILE A 189 -39.56 11.15 -27.00
N LEU A 190 -38.25 11.14 -27.27
CA LEU A 190 -37.65 10.14 -28.16
C LEU A 190 -37.61 8.77 -27.43
N PRO A 191 -38.17 7.69 -28.03
CA PRO A 191 -37.97 6.35 -27.50
C PRO A 191 -36.59 5.80 -27.87
N CYS A 192 -35.95 5.13 -26.91
CA CYS A 192 -34.72 4.37 -27.10
C CYS A 192 -34.92 3.23 -28.11
N PRO A 193 -33.95 2.94 -29.00
CA PRO A 193 -34.02 1.78 -29.87
C PRO A 193 -33.73 0.49 -29.10
N ALA A 194 -34.63 -0.49 -29.23
CA ALA A 194 -34.49 -1.85 -28.71
C ALA A 194 -33.43 -2.66 -29.50
N PRO A 195 -32.74 -3.64 -28.88
CA PRO A 195 -31.80 -4.52 -29.57
C PRO A 195 -32.54 -5.58 -30.43
N PRO A 196 -31.98 -6.02 -31.57
CA PRO A 196 -32.61 -7.01 -32.43
C PRO A 196 -32.53 -8.43 -31.83
N CYS A 197 -33.67 -9.12 -31.80
CA CYS A 197 -33.77 -10.55 -31.52
C CYS A 197 -33.06 -11.38 -32.61
N PRO A 198 -32.34 -12.46 -32.26
CA PRO A 198 -31.83 -13.40 -33.25
C PRO A 198 -32.94 -14.33 -33.74
N CYS A 199 -33.12 -14.37 -35.05
CA CYS A 199 -34.01 -15.24 -35.79
C CYS A 199 -33.69 -16.73 -35.53
N LEU A 200 -34.73 -17.52 -35.30
CA LEU A 200 -34.71 -18.97 -35.29
C LEU A 200 -34.88 -19.52 -36.72
N ARG A 201 -34.20 -20.66 -36.97
CA ARG A 201 -34.47 -21.76 -37.94
C ARG A 201 -33.97 -21.62 -39.39
N PRO A 202 -33.90 -22.73 -40.18
CA PRO A 202 -33.94 -24.17 -39.84
C PRO A 202 -32.86 -25.05 -40.52
N ALA A 203 -32.59 -26.23 -39.95
CA ALA A 203 -32.46 -27.54 -40.63
C ALA A 203 -32.44 -28.64 -39.56
#